data_AF-A0A328YJN9-F1
#
_entry.id   AF-A0A328YJN9-F1
#
_cell.length_a   1.000
_cell.length_b   1.000
_cell.length_c   1.000
_cell.angle_alpha   90.00
_cell.angle_beta   90.00
_cell.angle_gamma   90.00
#
_symmetry.space_group_name_H-M   'P 1'
#
loop_
_entity.id
_entity.type
_entity.pdbx_description
1 polymer ?
#
loop_
_entity_poly.entity_id
_entity_poly.type
_entity_poly.pdbx_seq_one_letter_code
_entity_poly.pdbx_strand_id
1 'polypeptide(L)'
;MNNNNPKKIYYFEIIQNSIQKELEKEYMLLYPEFMAHNSVFLESDSLTDKFYLINSLSFINTFIKKLEELSIVFNFNDKTDKFINNDDILSSYETQRIMKIFLNNS
;
A
#
# COMPACT_ATOMS: atom_id res chain seq x y z
N MET A 1 -1.67 -10.57 26.17
CA MET A 1 -1.77 -9.19 25.66
C MET A 1 -2.17 -9.29 24.20
N ASN A 2 -3.44 -9.08 23.87
CA ASN A 2 -3.93 -9.09 22.49
C ASN A 2 -3.47 -7.78 21.84
N ASN A 3 -2.40 -7.85 21.04
CA ASN A 3 -2.00 -6.77 20.13
C ASN A 3 -2.99 -6.73 18.96
N ASN A 4 -4.26 -6.43 19.23
CA ASN A 4 -5.28 -6.22 18.20
C ASN A 4 -5.15 -4.78 17.70
N ASN A 5 -4.07 -4.48 16.99
CA ASN A 5 -4.09 -3.33 16.08
C ASN A 5 -4.78 -3.84 14.81
N PRO A 6 -6.06 -3.46 14.55
CA PRO A 6 -6.77 -3.97 13.39
C PRO A 6 -6.00 -3.62 12.13
N LYS A 7 -5.87 -4.59 11.22
CA LYS A 7 -5.34 -4.32 9.90
C LYS A 7 -6.24 -3.32 9.20
N LYS A 8 -5.64 -2.52 8.34
CA LYS A 8 -6.30 -1.52 7.52
C LYS A 8 -5.90 -1.73 6.07
N ILE A 9 -6.77 -1.32 5.16
CA ILE A 9 -6.56 -1.37 3.72
C ILE A 9 -6.31 0.06 3.28
N TYR A 10 -5.08 0.38 2.89
CA TYR A 10 -4.72 1.70 2.38
C TYR A 10 -4.45 1.62 0.89
N TYR A 11 -5.07 2.52 0.13
CA TYR A 11 -4.67 2.79 -1.23
C TYR A 11 -3.47 3.74 -1.24
N PHE A 12 -2.48 3.45 -2.07
CA PHE A 12 -1.32 4.29 -2.34
C PHE A 12 -1.21 4.55 -3.84
N GLU A 13 -0.87 5.79 -4.16
CA GLU A 13 -0.42 6.23 -5.48
C GLU A 13 0.93 6.91 -5.29
N ILE A 14 2.00 6.26 -5.72
CA ILE A 14 3.34 6.81 -5.69
C ILE A 14 3.60 7.47 -7.03
N ILE A 15 3.90 8.76 -7.00
CA ILE A 15 4.17 9.57 -8.18
C ILE A 15 5.68 9.64 -8.32
N GLN A 16 6.19 8.79 -9.21
CA GLN A 16 7.57 8.85 -9.65
C GLN A 16 7.73 10.04 -10.60
N ASN A 17 7.80 11.24 -10.03
CA ASN A 17 8.33 12.37 -10.79
C ASN A 17 9.77 12.00 -11.14
N SER A 18 10.10 11.98 -12.42
CA SER A 18 11.32 11.39 -13.00
C SER A 18 12.61 12.00 -12.43
N ILE A 19 13.02 11.61 -11.23
CA ILE A 19 14.11 12.25 -10.49
C ILE A 19 14.96 11.19 -9.77
N GLN A 20 16.16 11.00 -10.33
CA GLN A 20 17.37 10.40 -9.76
C GLN A 20 17.38 8.88 -9.54
N LYS A 21 18.10 8.17 -10.45
CA LYS A 21 18.44 6.73 -10.41
C LYS A 21 18.99 6.19 -9.06
N GLU A 22 19.42 7.07 -8.18
CA GLU A 22 19.92 6.71 -6.84
C GLU A 22 18.76 6.43 -5.88
N LEU A 23 17.69 7.24 -5.91
CA LEU A 23 16.48 7.05 -5.11
C LEU A 23 15.65 5.85 -5.60
N GLU A 24 15.72 5.51 -6.89
CA GLU A 24 15.06 4.35 -7.48
C GLU A 24 15.44 3.05 -6.75
N LYS A 25 16.72 2.89 -6.38
CA LYS A 25 17.19 1.71 -5.65
C LYS A 25 16.65 1.64 -4.22
N GLU A 26 16.66 2.76 -3.50
CA GLU A 26 16.17 2.81 -2.11
C GLU A 26 14.66 2.60 -2.06
N TYR A 27 13.93 3.19 -3.01
CA TYR A 27 12.51 2.92 -3.22
C TYR A 27 12.23 1.43 -3.50
N MET A 28 13.00 0.81 -4.41
CA MET A 28 12.86 -0.63 -4.70
C MET A 28 13.08 -1.51 -3.46
N LEU A 29 13.88 -1.08 -2.48
CA LEU A 29 14.07 -1.81 -1.22
C LEU A 29 12.86 -1.75 -0.29
N LEU A 30 11.97 -0.76 -0.45
CA LEU A 30 10.72 -0.69 0.31
C LEU A 30 9.74 -1.82 -0.07
N TYR A 31 9.82 -2.34 -1.30
CA TYR A 31 8.93 -3.42 -1.78
C TYR A 31 9.05 -4.69 -0.94
N PRO A 32 10.24 -5.31 -0.80
CA PRO A 32 10.37 -6.51 0.02
C PRO A 32 10.12 -6.22 1.51
N GLU A 33 10.47 -5.03 2.01
CA GLU A 33 10.32 -4.70 3.44
C GLU A 33 8.86 -4.45 3.84
N PHE A 34 8.12 -3.69 3.03
CA PHE A 34 6.77 -3.22 3.38
C PHE A 34 5.65 -3.92 2.63
N MET A 35 5.88 -4.26 1.37
CA MET A 35 4.82 -4.65 0.45
C MET A 35 4.68 -6.17 0.32
N ALA A 36 5.77 -6.93 0.52
CA ALA A 36 5.78 -8.37 0.33
C ALA A 36 4.62 -9.05 1.09
N HIS A 37 3.78 -9.77 0.35
CA HIS A 37 2.59 -10.50 0.82
C HIS A 37 1.45 -9.66 1.40
N ASN A 38 1.62 -8.34 1.51
CA ASN A 38 0.65 -7.42 2.09
C ASN A 38 0.13 -6.40 1.07
N SER A 39 0.61 -6.42 -0.18
CA SER A 39 0.17 -5.51 -1.22
C SER A 39 -0.53 -6.16 -2.41
N VAL A 40 -1.39 -5.38 -3.06
CA VAL A 40 -2.01 -5.70 -4.35
C VAL A 40 -1.77 -4.52 -5.31
N PHE A 41 -0.93 -4.73 -6.32
CA PHE A 41 -0.69 -3.76 -7.38
C PHE A 41 -1.86 -3.75 -8.37
N LEU A 42 -2.31 -2.55 -8.74
CA LEU A 42 -3.35 -2.31 -9.73
C LEU A 42 -2.72 -1.95 -11.07
N GLU A 43 -1.88 -0.91 -11.05
CA GLU A 43 -1.28 -0.31 -12.22
C GLU A 43 0.10 0.21 -11.84
N SER A 44 1.08 0.02 -12.72
CA SER A 44 2.43 0.52 -12.57
C SER A 44 2.91 0.92 -13.96
N ASP A 45 3.30 2.18 -14.09
CA ASP A 45 3.89 2.73 -15.30
C ASP A 45 5.13 3.57 -14.96
N SER A 46 5.72 4.23 -15.95
CA SER A 46 6.94 5.01 -15.75
C SER A 46 6.78 6.26 -14.87
N LEU A 47 5.56 6.61 -14.48
CA LEU A 47 5.23 7.84 -13.73
C LEU A 47 4.50 7.54 -12.42
N THR A 48 3.74 6.45 -12.35
CA THR A 48 2.91 6.14 -11.18
C THR A 48 2.90 4.66 -10.84
N ASP A 49 2.98 4.37 -9.55
CA ASP A 49 2.67 3.05 -8.97
C ASP A 49 1.41 3.14 -8.12
N LYS A 50 0.39 2.36 -8.46
CA LYS A 50 -0.89 2.31 -7.75
C LYS A 50 -1.07 0.94 -7.12
N PHE A 51 -1.23 0.90 -5.81
CA PHE A 51 -1.40 -0.35 -5.08
C PHE A 51 -2.21 -0.18 -3.80
N TYR A 52 -2.76 -1.29 -3.31
CA TYR A 52 -3.28 -1.40 -1.96
C TYR A 52 -2.24 -2.02 -1.05
N LEU A 53 -2.09 -1.48 0.16
CA LEU A 53 -1.26 -2.04 1.22
C LEU A 53 -2.13 -2.37 2.43
N ILE A 54 -2.07 -3.62 2.87
CA ILE A 54 -2.90 -4.17 3.93
C ILE A 54 -2.04 -4.49 5.14
N ASN A 55 -2.04 -3.61 6.14
CA ASN A 55 -1.21 -3.79 7.32
C ASN A 55 -1.77 -3.03 8.55
N SER A 56 -1.12 -3.20 9.69
CA SER A 56 -1.39 -2.40 10.90
C SER A 56 -1.08 -0.92 10.67
N LEU A 57 -1.83 -0.04 11.35
CA LEU A 57 -1.62 1.42 11.25
C LEU A 57 -0.18 1.83 11.59
N SER A 58 0.46 1.19 12.57
CA SER A 58 1.86 1.44 12.92
C SER A 58 2.81 1.19 11.75
N PHE A 59 2.57 0.11 11.00
CA PHE A 59 3.41 -0.26 9.87
C PHE A 59 3.21 0.69 8.67
N ILE A 60 1.95 1.06 8.42
CA ILE A 60 1.60 2.06 7.41
C ILE A 60 2.28 3.41 7.71
N ASN A 61 2.24 3.85 8.98
CA ASN A 61 2.90 5.09 9.39
C ASN A 61 4.43 5.02 9.20
N THR A 62 5.07 3.88 9.45
CA THR A 62 6.50 3.70 9.18
C THR A 62 6.80 3.78 7.69
N PHE A 63 5.97 3.15 6.84
CA PHE A 63 6.13 3.22 5.39
C PHE A 63 6.02 4.66 4.87
N ILE A 64 4.99 5.40 5.33
CA ILE A 64 4.79 6.82 4.99
C ILE A 64 6.01 7.66 5.36
N LYS A 65 6.56 7.49 6.58
CA LYS A 65 7.77 8.20 7.00
C LYS A 65 8.97 7.93 6.10
N LYS A 66 9.17 6.68 5.68
CA LYS A 66 10.25 6.37 4.74
C LYS A 66 10.05 7.01 3.37
N LEU A 67 8.82 7.04 2.86
CA LEU A 67 8.51 7.76 1.62
C LEU A 67 8.82 9.26 1.76
N GLU A 68 8.46 9.88 2.90
CA GLU A 68 8.78 11.28 3.21
C GLU A 68 10.30 11.52 3.32
N GLU A 69 11.04 10.64 4.01
CA GLU A 69 12.50 10.70 4.16
C GLU A 69 13.21 10.65 2.79
N LEU A 70 12.69 9.84 1.86
CA LEU A 70 13.19 9.74 0.49
C LEU A 70 12.70 10.86 -0.42
N SER A 71 11.93 11.83 0.10
CA SER A 71 11.31 12.91 -0.68
C SER A 71 10.46 12.40 -1.85
N ILE A 72 9.85 11.22 -1.69
CA ILE A 72 8.97 10.63 -2.69
C ILE A 72 7.62 11.36 -2.65
N VAL A 73 7.08 11.68 -3.81
CA VAL A 73 5.73 12.26 -3.93
C VAL A 73 4.73 11.11 -3.95
N PHE A 74 3.76 11.11 -3.04
CA PHE A 74 2.74 10.07 -2.98
C PHE A 74 1.42 10.61 -2.43
N ASN A 75 0.33 9.94 -2.81
CA ASN A 75 -0.99 10.08 -2.20
C ASN A 75 -1.35 8.76 -1.51
N PHE A 76 -2.10 8.83 -0.42
CA PHE A 76 -2.65 7.64 0.22
C PHE A 76 -4.03 7.90 0.82
N ASN A 77 -4.85 6.86 0.90
CA ASN A 77 -6.21 6.94 1.45
C ASN A 77 -6.56 5.65 2.21
N ASP A 78 -7.19 5.79 3.39
CA ASP A 78 -7.80 4.66 4.09
C ASP A 78 -9.06 4.22 3.33
N LYS A 79 -9.12 2.94 2.99
CA LYS A 79 -10.21 2.31 2.23
C LYS A 79 -10.89 1.20 3.02
N THR A 80 -10.50 0.99 4.28
CA THR A 80 -10.94 -0.13 5.11
C THR A 80 -12.47 -0.26 5.12
N ASP A 81 -13.18 0.84 5.40
CA ASP A 81 -14.65 0.83 5.47
C ASP A 81 -15.30 0.54 4.11
N LYS A 82 -14.70 1.00 3.00
CA LYS A 82 -15.22 0.73 1.66
C LYS A 82 -15.21 -0.76 1.34
N PHE A 83 -14.12 -1.44 1.70
CA PHE A 83 -14.00 -2.89 1.50
C PHE A 83 -14.90 -3.70 2.43
N ILE A 84 -15.05 -3.26 3.69
CA ILE A 84 -15.96 -3.91 4.66
C ILE A 84 -17.42 -3.79 4.19
N ASN A 85 -17.81 -2.63 3.66
CA ASN A 85 -19.17 -2.39 3.19
C ASN A 85 -19.41 -2.83 1.74
N ASN A 86 -18.38 -3.35 1.05
CA ASN A 86 -18.42 -3.73 -0.37
C ASN A 86 -18.83 -2.58 -1.31
N ASP A 87 -18.36 -1.37 -0.99
CA ASP A 87 -18.63 -0.10 -1.69
C ASP A 87 -17.45 0.36 -2.58
N ASP A 88 -16.44 -0.48 -2.79
CA ASP A 88 -15.30 -0.13 -3.63
C ASP A 88 -15.54 -0.45 -5.11
N ILE A 89 -14.99 0.39 -6.00
CA ILE A 89 -15.20 0.32 -7.46
C ILE A 89 -13.97 -0.33 -8.08
N LEU A 90 -13.78 -1.62 -7.78
CA LEU A 90 -12.72 -2.44 -8.36
C LEU A 90 -13.31 -3.65 -9.09
N SER A 91 -12.47 -4.29 -9.91
CA SER A 91 -12.86 -5.57 -10.48
C SER A 91 -13.06 -6.61 -9.37
N SER A 92 -13.94 -7.59 -9.61
CA SER A 92 -14.18 -8.68 -8.66
C SER A 92 -12.91 -9.44 -8.30
N TYR A 93 -11.96 -9.54 -9.23
CA TYR A 93 -10.66 -10.18 -9.02
C TYR A 93 -9.77 -9.41 -8.04
N GLU A 94 -9.63 -8.10 -8.22
CA GLU A 94 -8.80 -7.25 -7.34
C GLU A 94 -9.39 -7.20 -5.92
N THR A 95 -10.72 -7.04 -5.83
CA THR A 95 -11.43 -7.06 -4.54
C THR A 95 -11.19 -8.37 -3.79
N GLN A 96 -11.29 -9.51 -4.47
CA GLN A 96 -11.01 -10.81 -3.86
C GLN A 96 -9.57 -10.95 -3.37
N ARG A 97 -8.58 -10.46 -4.12
CA ARG A 97 -7.18 -10.50 -3.71
C ARG A 97 -6.93 -9.66 -2.46
N ILE A 98 -7.45 -8.44 -2.43
CA ILE A 98 -7.31 -7.52 -1.29
C ILE A 98 -7.98 -8.13 -0.05
N MET A 99 -9.22 -8.59 -0.18
CA MET A 99 -9.96 -9.20 0.93
C MET A 99 -9.32 -10.50 1.42
N LYS A 100 -8.73 -11.30 0.53
CA LYS A 100 -7.96 -12.48 0.93
C LYS A 100 -6.76 -12.12 1.81
N ILE A 101 -6.02 -11.08 1.46
CA ILE A 101 -4.88 -10.60 2.29
C ILE A 101 -5.37 -10.00 3.61
N PHE A 102 -6.51 -9.30 3.60
CA PHE A 102 -7.11 -8.73 4.80
C PHE A 102 -7.59 -9.81 5.78
N LEU A 103 -8.24 -10.86 5.29
CA LEU A 103 -8.85 -11.91 6.11
C LEU A 103 -7.86 -13.00 6.56
N ASN A 104 -6.89 -13.40 5.74
CA ASN A 104 -5.96 -14.50 6.07
C ASN A 104 -4.92 -14.19 7.16
N ASN A 105 -5.01 -12.99 7.72
CA ASN A 105 -3.90 -12.27 8.30
C ASN A 105 -4.40 -11.47 9.52
N SER A 106 -5.68 -11.62 9.85
CA SER A 106 -6.44 -11.01 10.94
C SER A 106 -6.84 -12.06 11.97
#